data_AF-A0A0K8R9C6-F1
#
_entry.id   AF-A0A0K8R9C6-F1
#
_cell.length_a   1.000
_cell.length_b   1.000
_cell.length_c   1.000
_cell.angle_alpha   90.00
_cell.angle_beta   90.00
_cell.angle_gamma   90.00
#
_symmetry.space_group_name_H-M   'P 1'
#
loop_
_entity.id
_entity.type
_entity.pdbx_description
1 polymer ?
#
loop_
_entity_poly.entity_id
_entity_poly.type
_entity_poly.pdbx_seq_one_letter_code
_entity_poly.pdbx_strand_id
1 'polypeptide(L)'
;MAHVGGACSTYANFAIVEDRGQAYLGIYFAAHEMGHSYGCVHDGDGPAKHIHGHKGSQDSDCAFKHGYIMSYIDGGLKRFYFSKCCLEQMRVFLSNQVEACFKNIFQVDFMKTFPNWLPARVTSVSRYCQAKYPDMNNTFYEPDRLREINCKVDLFRI
;
A
#
# COMPACT_ATOMS: atom_id res chain seq x y z
N MET A 1 5.88 -6.58 -5.44
CA MET A 1 5.67 -7.01 -6.84
C MET A 1 4.33 -7.72 -7.02
N ALA A 2 3.62 -7.39 -8.10
CA ALA A 2 2.45 -8.09 -8.61
C ALA A 2 2.31 -7.83 -10.11
N HIS A 3 1.58 -8.70 -10.81
CA HIS A 3 1.24 -8.47 -12.20
C HIS A 3 0.07 -7.48 -12.30
N VAL A 4 0.13 -6.52 -13.23
CA VAL A 4 -1.00 -5.61 -13.48
C VAL A 4 -2.19 -6.41 -14.01
N GLY A 5 -3.28 -6.46 -13.25
CA GLY A 5 -4.46 -7.29 -13.55
C GLY A 5 -4.22 -8.78 -13.31
N GLY A 6 -3.36 -9.13 -12.35
CA GLY A 6 -3.06 -10.51 -11.98
C GLY A 6 -4.18 -11.23 -11.23
N ALA A 7 -5.09 -10.50 -10.58
CA ALA A 7 -6.25 -11.10 -9.93
C ALA A 7 -7.07 -11.92 -10.95
N CYS A 8 -7.73 -13.00 -10.51
CA CYS A 8 -8.47 -13.92 -11.38
C CYS A 8 -7.65 -14.72 -12.41
N SER A 9 -6.33 -14.51 -12.50
CA SER A 9 -5.45 -15.29 -13.39
C SER A 9 -5.01 -16.60 -12.75
N THR A 10 -5.00 -17.68 -13.51
CA THR A 10 -4.47 -18.99 -13.06
C THR A 10 -2.98 -18.92 -12.70
N TYR A 11 -2.21 -18.04 -13.33
CA TYR A 11 -0.74 -18.00 -13.21
C TYR A 11 -0.19 -16.74 -12.53
N ALA A 12 -0.99 -15.67 -12.45
CA ALA A 12 -0.55 -14.36 -12.00
C ALA A 12 -1.33 -13.83 -10.79
N ASN A 13 -2.21 -14.64 -10.18
CA ASN A 13 -2.97 -14.26 -8.99
C ASN A 13 -2.12 -14.37 -7.72
N PHE A 14 -1.09 -13.54 -7.63
CA PHE A 14 -0.24 -13.41 -6.45
C PHE A 14 0.34 -11.98 -6.35
N ALA A 15 0.67 -11.59 -5.13
CA ALA A 15 1.42 -10.39 -4.81
C ALA A 15 2.47 -10.74 -3.74
N ILE A 16 3.68 -10.23 -3.88
CA ILE A 16 4.79 -10.45 -2.95
C ILE A 16 5.27 -9.09 -2.47
N VAL A 17 5.41 -8.95 -1.15
CA VAL A 17 5.92 -7.74 -0.51
C VAL A 17 6.97 -8.09 0.52
N GLU A 18 7.93 -7.18 0.69
CA GLU A 18 8.87 -7.21 1.80
C GLU A 18 8.29 -6.37 2.94
N ASP A 19 8.16 -6.97 4.12
CA ASP A 19 7.78 -6.24 5.33
C ASP A 19 8.98 -6.07 6.25
N ARG A 20 9.12 -4.86 6.78
CA ARG A 20 9.94 -4.59 7.97
C ARG A 20 8.99 -4.51 9.15
N GLY A 21 8.84 -5.64 9.84
CA GLY A 21 7.90 -5.79 10.94
C GLY A 21 8.06 -4.69 11.99
N GLN A 22 6.96 -4.34 12.66
CA GLN A 22 6.86 -3.26 13.68
C GLN A 22 6.95 -1.82 13.11
N ALA A 23 7.47 -1.63 11.90
CA ALA A 23 7.35 -0.37 11.17
C ALA A 23 6.06 -0.28 10.33
N TYR A 24 5.30 -1.40 10.26
CA TYR A 24 4.05 -1.53 9.50
C TYR A 24 4.17 -1.08 8.04
N LEU A 25 5.35 -1.23 7.43
CA LEU A 25 5.55 -0.86 6.02
C LEU A 25 4.87 -1.87 5.08
N GLY A 26 4.79 -3.13 5.50
CA GLY A 26 4.15 -4.20 4.74
C GLY A 26 2.70 -3.91 4.36
N ILE A 27 1.92 -3.18 5.18
CA ILE A 27 0.53 -2.87 4.82
C ILE A 27 0.45 -1.89 3.64
N TYR A 28 1.36 -0.91 3.60
CA TYR A 28 1.45 0.07 2.52
C TYR A 28 1.85 -0.63 1.22
N PHE A 29 2.92 -1.43 1.25
CA PHE A 29 3.35 -2.18 0.08
C PHE A 29 2.32 -3.21 -0.34
N ALA A 30 1.67 -3.92 0.59
CA ALA A 30 0.62 -4.87 0.26
C ALA A 30 -0.54 -4.19 -0.47
N ALA A 31 -0.96 -3.00 -0.02
CA ALA A 31 -1.99 -2.23 -0.71
C ALA A 31 -1.56 -1.75 -2.10
N HIS A 32 -0.29 -1.33 -2.28
CA HIS A 32 0.27 -1.00 -3.59
C HIS A 32 0.20 -2.20 -4.56
N GLU A 33 0.69 -3.36 -4.13
CA GLU A 33 0.71 -4.56 -4.97
C GLU A 33 -0.68 -5.14 -5.22
N MET A 34 -1.60 -5.04 -4.25
CA MET A 34 -3.01 -5.34 -4.48
C MET A 34 -3.59 -4.40 -5.54
N GLY A 35 -3.20 -3.12 -5.54
CA GLY A 35 -3.54 -2.17 -6.59
C GLY A 35 -3.17 -2.68 -7.98
N HIS A 36 -1.92 -3.13 -8.15
CA HIS A 36 -1.47 -3.78 -9.38
C HIS A 36 -2.31 -5.01 -9.72
N SER A 37 -2.55 -5.93 -8.77
CA SER A 37 -3.38 -7.12 -9.01
C SER A 37 -4.77 -6.80 -9.54
N TYR A 38 -5.36 -5.67 -9.11
CA TYR A 38 -6.65 -5.17 -9.60
C TYR A 38 -6.56 -4.25 -10.83
N GLY A 39 -5.42 -4.21 -11.50
CA GLY A 39 -5.26 -3.54 -12.79
C GLY A 39 -4.65 -2.14 -12.71
N CYS A 40 -4.24 -1.65 -11.55
CA CYS A 40 -3.56 -0.36 -11.50
C CYS A 40 -2.17 -0.41 -12.12
N VAL A 41 -1.82 0.57 -12.94
CA VAL A 41 -0.43 0.88 -13.30
C VAL A 41 0.12 1.90 -12.31
N HIS A 42 1.43 2.23 -12.38
CA HIS A 42 1.92 3.37 -11.61
C HIS A 42 1.26 4.67 -12.07
N ASP A 43 1.14 5.61 -11.16
CA ASP A 43 0.60 6.93 -11.48
C ASP A 43 1.51 7.63 -12.50
N GLY A 44 0.97 8.17 -13.59
CA GLY A 44 1.74 8.69 -14.73
C GLY A 44 2.07 7.67 -15.83
N ASP A 45 1.84 6.37 -15.64
CA ASP A 45 2.13 5.36 -16.67
C ASP A 45 1.05 5.27 -17.75
N GLY A 46 1.45 4.74 -18.91
CA GLY A 46 0.55 4.42 -20.02
C GLY A 46 -0.39 3.24 -19.73
N PRO A 47 -1.33 2.97 -20.64
CA PRO A 47 -2.30 1.89 -20.49
C PRO A 47 -1.70 0.48 -20.52
N ALA A 48 -2.24 -0.39 -19.67
CA ALA A 48 -1.96 -1.83 -19.69
C ALA A 48 -2.74 -2.50 -20.83
N LYS A 49 -2.08 -2.70 -21.98
CA LYS A 49 -2.72 -3.10 -23.25
C LYS A 49 -3.47 -4.44 -23.21
N HIS A 50 -3.13 -5.33 -22.28
CA HIS A 50 -3.79 -6.63 -22.10
C HIS A 50 -5.11 -6.54 -21.32
N ILE A 51 -5.41 -5.39 -20.71
CA ILE A 51 -6.69 -5.13 -20.02
C ILE A 51 -7.57 -4.29 -20.94
N HIS A 52 -8.68 -4.88 -21.40
CA HIS A 52 -9.61 -4.20 -22.29
C HIS A 52 -10.16 -2.90 -21.65
N GLY A 53 -10.10 -1.78 -22.38
CA GLY A 53 -10.60 -0.47 -21.91
C GLY A 53 -9.69 0.26 -20.91
N HIS A 54 -8.50 -0.25 -20.62
CA HIS A 54 -7.54 0.40 -19.71
C HIS A 54 -6.97 1.68 -20.33
N LYS A 55 -7.04 2.79 -19.59
CA LYS A 55 -6.67 4.13 -20.06
C LYS A 55 -5.28 4.60 -19.59
N GLY A 56 -4.60 3.83 -18.74
CA GLY A 56 -3.39 4.29 -18.07
C GLY A 56 -3.68 5.36 -17.02
N SER A 57 -2.63 5.99 -16.51
CA SER A 57 -2.65 6.98 -15.43
C SER A 57 -1.98 8.30 -15.83
N GLN A 58 -2.00 8.67 -17.12
CA GLN A 58 -1.30 9.85 -17.64
C GLN A 58 -2.06 11.18 -17.46
N ASP A 59 -3.26 11.16 -16.86
CA ASP A 59 -3.98 12.37 -16.48
C ASP A 59 -3.13 13.20 -15.49
N SER A 60 -3.10 14.53 -15.66
CA SER A 60 -2.29 15.43 -14.83
C SER A 60 -2.60 15.33 -13.34
N ASP A 61 -3.84 15.00 -12.96
CA ASP A 61 -4.24 14.84 -11.56
C ASP A 61 -3.69 13.55 -10.94
N CYS A 62 -3.26 12.61 -11.78
CA CYS A 62 -2.63 11.34 -11.39
C CYS A 62 -1.13 11.33 -11.70
N ALA A 63 -0.50 12.49 -11.80
CA ALA A 63 0.95 12.56 -12.01
C ALA A 63 1.70 11.83 -10.88
N PHE A 64 2.72 11.03 -11.23
CA PHE A 64 3.57 10.27 -10.29
C PHE A 64 4.04 11.10 -9.09
N LYS A 65 4.35 12.39 -9.33
CA LYS A 65 4.80 13.37 -8.32
C LYS A 65 3.79 13.69 -7.22
N HIS A 66 2.51 13.36 -7.40
CA HIS A 66 1.50 13.59 -6.37
C HIS A 66 1.64 12.61 -5.19
N GLY A 67 2.38 11.51 -5.36
CA GLY A 67 2.70 10.59 -4.26
C GLY A 67 1.49 9.86 -3.71
N TYR A 68 0.51 9.53 -4.55
CA TYR A 68 -0.53 8.55 -4.22
C TYR A 68 0.10 7.15 -4.11
N ILE A 69 -0.66 6.19 -3.59
CA ILE A 69 -0.12 4.86 -3.23
C ILE A 69 0.57 4.14 -4.39
N MET A 70 0.21 4.41 -5.66
CA MET A 70 0.84 3.84 -6.86
C MET A 70 2.12 4.59 -7.30
N SER A 71 2.70 5.41 -6.43
CA SER A 71 3.96 6.13 -6.62
C SER A 71 4.99 5.72 -5.58
N TYR A 72 6.28 5.91 -5.90
CA TYR A 72 7.38 5.77 -4.94
C TYR A 72 7.72 7.08 -4.22
N ILE A 73 7.06 8.19 -4.58
CA ILE A 73 7.24 9.49 -3.94
C ILE A 73 6.37 9.55 -2.68
N ASP A 74 6.96 10.00 -1.57
CA ASP A 74 6.20 10.25 -0.35
C ASP A 74 5.28 11.48 -0.52
N GLY A 75 4.01 11.22 -0.85
CA GLY A 75 2.96 12.23 -0.94
C GLY A 75 2.33 12.60 0.40
N GLY A 76 2.98 12.27 1.52
CA GLY A 76 2.43 12.43 2.86
C GLY A 76 1.18 11.56 3.02
N LEU A 77 0.04 12.17 3.38
CA LEU A 77 -1.21 11.43 3.52
C LEU A 77 -1.68 10.76 2.22
N LYS A 78 -1.34 11.31 1.04
CA LYS A 78 -1.77 10.77 -0.26
C LYS A 78 -1.27 9.35 -0.51
N ARG A 79 -0.13 8.98 0.06
CA ARG A 79 0.44 7.63 -0.10
C ARG A 79 -0.50 6.54 0.45
N PHE A 80 -1.46 6.89 1.31
CA PHE A 80 -2.44 5.95 1.84
C PHE A 80 -3.72 5.86 1.00
N TYR A 81 -3.78 6.54 -0.15
CA TYR A 81 -4.94 6.57 -1.03
C TYR A 81 -4.57 6.18 -2.45
N PHE A 82 -5.50 5.51 -3.13
CA PHE A 82 -5.45 5.33 -4.58
C PHE A 82 -5.80 6.65 -5.28
N SER A 83 -5.11 6.96 -6.38
CA SER A 83 -5.47 8.07 -7.26
C SER A 83 -6.82 7.79 -7.95
N LYS A 84 -7.47 8.85 -8.48
CA LYS A 84 -8.70 8.68 -9.27
C LYS A 84 -8.47 7.72 -10.46
N CYS A 85 -7.29 7.76 -11.08
CA CYS A 85 -6.97 6.93 -12.24
C CYS A 85 -6.86 5.45 -11.86
N CYS A 86 -6.18 5.12 -10.77
CA CYS A 86 -6.13 3.75 -10.28
C CYS A 86 -7.53 3.24 -9.92
N LEU A 87 -8.37 4.05 -9.27
CA LEU A 87 -9.76 3.65 -8.98
C LEU A 87 -10.58 3.36 -10.25
N GLU A 88 -10.42 4.15 -11.32
CA GLU A 88 -11.08 3.85 -12.60
C GLU A 88 -10.51 2.58 -13.26
N GLN A 89 -9.19 2.36 -13.17
CA GLN A 89 -8.56 1.15 -13.69
C GLN A 89 -9.07 -0.10 -12.97
N MET A 90 -9.25 -0.03 -11.65
CA MET A 90 -9.88 -1.11 -10.88
C MET A 90 -11.30 -1.38 -11.37
N ARG A 91 -12.11 -0.34 -11.61
CA ARG A 91 -13.47 -0.52 -12.13
C ARG A 91 -13.46 -1.20 -13.49
N VAL A 92 -12.63 -0.73 -14.42
CA VAL A 92 -12.48 -1.36 -15.75
C VAL A 92 -12.05 -2.82 -15.62
N PHE A 93 -11.03 -3.09 -14.81
CA PHE A 93 -10.53 -4.45 -14.61
C PHE A 93 -11.61 -5.37 -14.05
N LEU A 94 -12.33 -4.95 -13.00
CA LEU A 94 -13.39 -5.72 -12.35
C LEU A 94 -14.57 -5.97 -13.30
N SER A 95 -14.95 -4.99 -14.13
CA SER A 95 -16.00 -5.15 -15.15
C SER A 95 -15.63 -6.16 -16.25
N ASN A 96 -14.35 -6.43 -16.46
CA ASN A 96 -13.88 -7.42 -17.43
C ASN A 96 -13.84 -8.86 -16.87
N GLN A 97 -14.09 -9.05 -15.57
CA GLN A 97 -14.00 -10.37 -14.96
C GLN A 97 -15.34 -11.10 -14.95
N VAL A 98 -15.26 -12.43 -14.98
CA VAL A 98 -16.43 -13.28 -14.76
C VAL A 98 -16.78 -13.33 -13.27
N GLU A 99 -18.07 -13.40 -12.97
CA GLU A 99 -18.60 -13.44 -11.59
C GLU A 99 -17.96 -14.55 -10.74
N ALA A 100 -17.65 -15.71 -11.37
CA ALA A 100 -17.02 -16.84 -10.72
C ALA A 100 -15.67 -16.51 -10.06
N CYS A 101 -14.92 -15.52 -10.56
CA CYS A 101 -13.66 -15.11 -9.92
C CYS A 101 -13.86 -14.58 -8.49
N PHE A 102 -14.97 -13.87 -8.25
CA PHE A 102 -15.23 -13.22 -6.97
C PHE A 102 -16.20 -13.99 -6.07
N LYS A 103 -16.68 -15.15 -6.53
CA LYS A 103 -17.48 -16.09 -5.73
C LYS A 103 -16.60 -16.90 -4.77
N ASN A 104 -15.86 -16.19 -3.91
CA ASN A 104 -15.07 -16.81 -2.86
C ASN A 104 -15.92 -16.96 -1.59
N ILE A 105 -15.95 -18.19 -1.06
CA ILE A 105 -16.55 -18.48 0.25
C ILE A 105 -15.39 -18.66 1.23
N PHE A 106 -15.29 -17.76 2.20
CA PHE A 106 -14.32 -17.91 3.29
C PHE A 106 -14.98 -18.67 4.44
N GLN A 107 -14.33 -19.74 4.90
CA GLN A 107 -14.82 -20.49 6.06
C GLN A 107 -14.68 -19.70 7.37
N VAL A 108 -13.74 -18.76 7.42
CA VAL A 108 -13.44 -17.92 8.58
C VAL A 108 -13.40 -16.47 8.17
N ASP A 109 -14.09 -15.64 8.95
CA ASP A 109 -14.02 -14.19 8.86
C ASP A 109 -12.98 -13.68 9.88
N PHE A 110 -11.74 -13.50 9.42
CA PHE A 110 -10.65 -13.04 10.28
C PHE A 110 -10.91 -11.65 10.89
N MET A 111 -11.77 -10.82 10.27
CA MET A 111 -12.16 -9.53 10.84
C MET A 111 -13.05 -9.67 12.08
N LYS A 112 -13.75 -10.81 12.23
CA LYS A 112 -14.49 -11.15 13.45
C LYS A 112 -13.64 -11.90 14.47
N THR A 113 -12.64 -12.66 14.01
CA THR A 113 -11.80 -13.48 14.88
C THR A 113 -10.74 -12.66 15.62
N PHE A 114 -10.22 -11.59 15.01
CA PHE A 114 -9.20 -10.76 15.63
C PHE A 114 -9.79 -9.49 16.28
N PRO A 115 -9.29 -9.09 17.47
CA PRO A 115 -9.70 -7.83 18.06
C PRO A 115 -9.22 -6.65 17.21
N ASN A 116 -10.10 -5.68 16.98
CA ASN A 116 -9.81 -4.43 16.24
C ASN A 116 -8.91 -3.50 17.05
N TRP A 117 -7.68 -3.93 17.32
CA TRP A 117 -6.67 -3.11 17.99
C TRP A 117 -6.00 -2.20 16.98
N LEU A 118 -5.93 -0.92 17.32
CA LEU A 118 -5.12 0.03 16.56
C LEU A 118 -3.63 -0.38 16.64
N PRO A 119 -2.84 -0.17 15.58
CA PRO A 119 -1.41 -0.54 15.56
C PRO A 119 -0.63 -0.04 16.78
N ALA A 120 -0.91 1.20 17.22
CA ALA A 120 -0.27 1.82 18.39
C ALA A 120 -0.59 1.13 19.74
N ARG A 121 -1.60 0.27 19.80
CA ARG A 121 -1.91 -0.56 20.98
C ARG A 121 -1.04 -1.82 21.05
N VAL A 122 -0.54 -2.28 19.91
CA VAL A 122 0.28 -3.49 19.77
C VAL A 122 1.77 -3.14 19.78
N THR A 123 2.14 -2.08 19.06
CA THR A 123 3.53 -1.60 18.98
C THR A 123 3.63 -0.20 19.57
N SER A 124 4.46 -0.05 20.61
CA SER A 124 4.72 1.26 21.20
C SER A 124 5.45 2.17 20.20
N VAL A 125 5.28 3.49 20.35
CA VAL A 125 5.88 4.47 19.42
C VAL A 125 7.41 4.37 19.41
N SER A 126 8.05 4.12 20.56
CA SER A 126 9.50 3.91 20.61
C SER A 126 9.95 2.70 19.80
N ARG A 127 9.20 1.59 19.88
CA ARG A 127 9.49 0.36 19.13
C ARG A 127 9.28 0.56 17.63
N TYR A 128 8.23 1.29 17.26
CA TYR A 128 8.02 1.72 15.87
C TYR A 128 9.21 2.53 15.34
N CYS A 129 9.72 3.50 16.12
CA CYS A 129 10.85 4.32 15.70
C CYS A 129 12.14 3.51 15.53
N GLN A 130 12.44 2.62 16.47
CA GLN A 130 13.59 1.70 16.37
C GLN A 130 13.48 0.80 15.14
N ALA A 131 12.29 0.24 14.86
CA ALA A 131 12.06 -0.58 13.67
C ALA A 131 12.15 0.21 12.37
N LYS A 132 11.79 1.49 12.38
CA LYS A 132 11.88 2.39 11.22
C LYS A 132 13.33 2.72 10.86
N TYR A 133 14.23 2.80 11.86
CA TYR A 133 15.65 3.11 11.69
C TYR A 133 16.53 2.02 12.34
N PRO A 134 16.53 0.78 11.79
CA PRO A 134 17.17 -0.36 12.45
C PRO A 134 18.68 -0.23 12.55
N ASP A 135 19.31 0.51 11.63
CA ASP A 135 20.75 0.71 11.57
C ASP A 135 21.24 1.88 12.43
N MET A 136 20.32 2.62 13.09
CA MET A 136 20.65 3.81 13.87
C MET A 136 20.53 3.54 15.38
N ASN A 137 21.66 3.67 16.09
CA ASN A 137 21.67 3.68 17.55
C ASN A 137 20.97 4.95 18.08
N ASN A 138 20.43 4.88 19.29
CA ASN A 138 19.79 6.00 19.99
C ASN A 138 18.59 6.62 19.24
N THR A 139 17.81 5.80 18.55
CA THR A 139 16.53 6.24 17.97
C THR A 139 15.46 6.36 19.06
N PHE A 140 14.80 7.51 19.16
CA PHE A 140 13.75 7.78 20.14
C PHE A 140 12.56 8.51 19.53
N TYR A 141 11.45 8.46 20.24
CA TYR A 141 10.25 9.23 19.91
C TYR A 141 10.27 10.55 20.68
N GLU A 142 10.10 11.67 19.97
CA GLU A 142 9.87 12.97 20.57
C GLU A 142 8.37 13.28 20.51
N PRO A 143 7.68 13.41 21.67
CA PRO A 143 6.26 13.74 21.67
C PRO A 143 6.01 15.14 21.11
N ASP A 144 5.34 15.23 19.96
CA ASP A 144 4.88 16.50 19.42
C ASP A 144 3.48 16.86 19.98
N ARG A 145 3.24 18.16 20.21
CA ARG A 145 1.92 18.73 20.54
C ARG A 145 0.87 18.44 19.47
N LEU A 146 1.30 18.18 18.22
CA LEU A 146 0.42 17.79 17.11
C LEU A 146 0.02 16.31 17.11
N ARG A 147 0.54 15.49 18.04
CA ARG A 147 0.33 14.03 18.11
C ARG A 147 0.80 13.25 16.88
N GLU A 148 1.68 13.84 16.08
CA GLU A 148 2.34 13.15 14.98
C GLU A 148 3.54 12.33 15.50
N ILE A 149 3.78 11.17 14.91
CA ILE A 149 4.91 10.32 15.28
C ILE A 149 6.19 10.88 14.63
N ASN A 150 6.98 11.61 15.41
CA ASN A 150 8.29 12.11 15.03
C ASN A 150 9.40 11.26 15.65
N CYS A 151 9.94 10.35 14.86
CA CYS A 151 11.10 9.55 15.22
C CYS A 151 12.37 10.36 14.98
N LYS A 152 13.19 10.54 16.02
CA LYS A 152 14.45 11.26 15.98
C LYS A 152 15.61 10.33 16.31
N VAL A 153 16.78 10.67 15.78
CA VAL A 153 18.03 9.95 16.06
C VAL A 153 19.00 10.93 16.69
N ASP A 154 19.52 10.60 17.87
CA ASP A 154 20.57 11.39 18.52
C ASP A 154 21.95 11.03 17.93
N LEU A 155 22.49 11.93 17.12
CA LEU A 155 23.79 11.77 16.48
C LEU A 155 24.97 12.11 17.41
N PHE A 156 24.73 12.62 18.62
CA PHE A 156 25.78 13.14 19.51
C PHE A 156 26.06 12.28 20.76
N ARG A 157 25.32 11.18 20.96
CA ARG A 157 25.66 10.13 21.92
C ARG A 157 26.32 8.96 21.19
N ILE A 158 27.65 8.98 21.08
CA ILE A 158 28.48 7.82 20.70
C ILE A 158 29.08 7.23 21.98
#